data_AF-A0A536QTV3-F1
#
_entry.id   AF-A0A536QTV3-F1
#
_cell.length_a   1.000
_cell.length_b   1.000
_cell.length_c   1.000
_cell.angle_alpha   90.00
_cell.angle_beta   90.00
_cell.angle_gamma   90.00
#
_symmetry.space_group_name_H-M   'P 1'
#
loop_
_entity.id
_entity.type
_entity.pdbx_description
1 polymer ?
#
loop_
_entity_poly.entity_id
_entity_poly.type
_entity_poly.pdbx_seq_one_letter_code
_entity_poly.pdbx_strand_id
1 'polypeptide(L)'
;MTRNTASVTVKLVGGPLNGKSAVSYGAVVGSLIDVNRSKYRVTKVDSIPGWNEQIASATFVDHVPMVPKPILPKPLVVMPK
;
A
#
# COMPACT_ATOMS: atom_id res chain seq x y z
N MET A 1 -1.28 -13.65 -14.58
CA MET A 1 -2.03 -12.58 -13.89
C MET A 1 -2.51 -11.60 -14.91
N THR A 2 -3.82 -11.44 -15.07
CA THR A 2 -4.42 -10.45 -15.97
C THR A 2 -4.18 -9.07 -15.38
N ARG A 3 -3.52 -8.18 -16.13
CA ARG A 3 -3.24 -6.82 -15.68
C ARG A 3 -4.55 -6.04 -15.75
N ASN A 4 -5.02 -5.53 -14.62
CA ASN A 4 -6.17 -4.62 -14.62
C ASN A 4 -5.73 -3.32 -15.32
N THR A 5 -6.37 -2.95 -16.43
CA THR A 5 -6.06 -1.72 -17.17
C THR A 5 -7.11 -0.63 -16.98
N ALA A 6 -8.12 -0.88 -16.16
CA ALA A 6 -9.18 0.09 -15.89
C ALA A 6 -8.63 1.30 -15.11
N SER A 7 -9.25 2.46 -15.34
CA SER A 7 -9.14 3.61 -14.44
C SER A 7 -9.88 3.30 -13.14
N VAL A 8 -9.21 3.54 -12.02
CA VAL A 8 -9.74 3.28 -10.69
C VAL A 8 -9.73 4.57 -9.89
N THR A 9 -10.91 5.02 -9.48
CA THR A 9 -11.07 6.15 -8.56
C THR A 9 -10.91 5.65 -7.13
N VAL A 10 -9.83 6.04 -6.47
CA VAL A 10 -9.43 5.55 -5.15
C VAL A 10 -9.74 6.59 -4.08
N LYS A 11 -10.60 6.25 -3.12
CA LYS A 11 -10.84 7.04 -1.92
C LYS A 11 -9.69 6.83 -0.93
N LEU A 12 -9.07 7.92 -0.51
CA LEU A 12 -7.91 7.90 0.38
C LEU A 12 -8.36 8.04 1.84
N VAL A 13 -7.89 7.13 2.68
CA VAL A 13 -8.21 7.08 4.11
C VAL A 13 -6.94 7.24 4.93
N GLY A 14 -6.95 8.19 5.86
CA GLY A 14 -5.80 8.55 6.69
C GLY A 14 -4.76 9.43 5.99
N GLY A 15 -3.75 9.85 6.76
CA GLY A 15 -2.65 10.69 6.26
C GLY A 15 -3.10 12.08 5.78
N PRO A 16 -2.24 12.78 5.01
CA PRO A 16 -2.45 14.18 4.61
C PRO A 16 -3.57 14.38 3.58
N LEU A 17 -3.95 13.34 2.84
CA LEU A 17 -5.01 13.40 1.81
C LEU A 17 -6.30 12.70 2.25
N ASN A 18 -6.51 12.52 3.55
CA ASN A 18 -7.70 11.84 4.06
C ASN A 18 -9.00 12.44 3.52
N GLY A 19 -9.92 11.59 3.05
CA GLY A 19 -11.22 11.99 2.50
C GLY A 19 -11.16 12.52 1.06
N LYS A 20 -9.97 12.62 0.45
CA LYS A 20 -9.80 12.95 -0.97
C LYS A 20 -9.85 11.69 -1.84
N SER A 21 -9.98 11.90 -3.14
CA SER A 21 -9.92 10.83 -4.14
C SER A 21 -8.73 11.04 -5.07
N ALA A 22 -8.15 9.95 -5.56
CA ALA A 22 -7.12 9.95 -6.59
C ALA A 22 -7.49 8.96 -7.69
N VAL A 23 -7.09 9.25 -8.94
CA VAL A 23 -7.28 8.31 -10.05
C VAL A 23 -5.98 7.53 -10.25
N SER A 24 -6.08 6.20 -10.28
CA SER A 24 -4.95 5.31 -10.53
C SER A 24 -5.31 4.28 -11.59
N TYR A 25 -4.39 4.02 -12.51
CA TYR A 25 -4.57 3.00 -13.55
C TYR A 25 -4.12 1.64 -13.03
N GLY A 26 -5.00 0.65 -13.12
CA GLY A 26 -4.68 -0.72 -12.75
C GLY A 26 -4.42 -0.94 -11.27
N ALA A 27 -5.00 -0.10 -10.41
CA ALA A 27 -4.98 -0.33 -8.98
C ALA A 27 -5.63 -1.69 -8.65
N VAL A 28 -4.94 -2.49 -7.84
CA VAL A 28 -5.40 -3.78 -7.34
C VAL A 28 -5.26 -3.83 -5.83
N VAL A 29 -6.06 -4.65 -5.16
CA VAL A 29 -5.96 -4.83 -3.70
C VAL A 29 -4.53 -5.26 -3.32
N GLY A 30 -3.97 -4.60 -2.31
CA GLY A 30 -2.60 -4.80 -1.84
C GLY A 30 -1.53 -4.01 -2.62
N SER A 31 -1.87 -3.36 -3.74
CA SER A 31 -0.92 -2.47 -4.41
C SER A 31 -0.67 -1.20 -3.59
N LEU A 32 0.54 -0.67 -3.71
CA LEU A 32 0.90 0.65 -3.19
C LEU A 32 0.73 1.67 -4.32
N ILE A 33 0.02 2.75 -4.03
CA ILE A 33 -0.09 3.91 -4.90
C ILE A 33 0.62 5.08 -4.21
N ASP A 34 1.38 5.85 -4.98
CA ASP A 34 1.93 7.13 -4.52
C ASP A 34 1.00 8.24 -5.00
N VAL A 35 0.48 9.02 -4.06
CA VAL A 35 -0.36 10.18 -4.35
C VAL A 35 0.26 11.37 -3.65
N ASN A 36 0.78 12.31 -4.44
CA ASN A 36 1.43 13.52 -3.93
C ASN A 36 2.50 13.20 -2.86
N ARG A 37 3.41 12.26 -3.15
CA ARG A 37 4.49 11.81 -2.25
C ARG A 37 4.03 11.09 -0.98
N SER A 38 2.73 10.77 -0.90
CA SER A 38 2.14 10.01 0.19
C SER A 38 1.78 8.62 -0.31
N LYS A 39 2.26 7.58 0.38
CA LYS A 39 1.99 6.20 0.00
C LYS A 39 0.69 5.73 0.62
N TYR A 40 -0.17 5.15 -0.21
CA TYR A 40 -1.42 4.53 0.20
C TYR A 40 -1.45 3.09 -0.29
N ARG A 41 -1.98 2.17 0.53
CA ARG A 41 -2.19 0.78 0.15
C ARG A 41 -3.64 0.56 -0.18
N VAL A 42 -3.91 0.09 -1.39
CA VAL A 42 -5.27 -0.24 -1.83
C VAL A 42 -5.78 -1.41 -1.01
N THR A 43 -6.91 -1.23 -0.33
CA THR A 43 -7.53 -2.23 0.54
C THR A 43 -8.75 -2.89 -0.09
N LYS A 44 -9.40 -2.18 -1.01
CA LYS A 44 -10.60 -2.67 -1.71
C LYS A 44 -10.66 -2.10 -3.12
N VAL A 45 -11.12 -2.91 -4.08
CA VAL A 45 -11.50 -2.49 -5.43
C VAL A 45 -12.85 -3.11 -5.74
N ASP A 46 -13.82 -2.26 -6.10
CA ASP A 46 -15.17 -2.63 -6.49
C ASP A 46 -15.36 -2.29 -7.98
N SER A 47 -15.87 -3.25 -8.74
CA SER A 47 -16.34 -3.04 -10.11
C SER A 47 -17.86 -2.95 -10.09
N ILE A 48 -18.41 -1.81 -10.50
CA ILE A 48 -19.85 -1.62 -10.56
C ILE A 48 -20.32 -2.03 -11.96
N PRO A 49 -21.25 -3.00 -12.09
CA PRO A 49 -21.79 -3.38 -13.39
C PRO A 49 -22.38 -2.17 -14.12
N GLY A 50 -22.00 -1.99 -15.40
CA GLY A 50 -22.44 -0.86 -16.22
C GLY A 50 -21.61 0.42 -16.07
N TRP A 51 -20.61 0.45 -15.17
CA TRP A 51 -19.64 1.55 -15.09
C TRP A 51 -18.32 1.13 -15.72
N ASN A 52 -17.75 2.00 -16.54
CA ASN A 52 -16.41 1.77 -17.11
C ASN A 52 -15.29 1.99 -16.09
N GLU A 53 -15.54 2.82 -15.08
CA GLU A 53 -14.58 3.13 -14.02
C GLU A 53 -14.80 2.23 -12.80
N GLN A 54 -13.70 1.78 -12.21
CA GLN A 54 -13.73 1.07 -10.93
C GLN A 54 -13.57 2.04 -9.78
N ILE A 55 -14.08 1.65 -8.62
CA ILE A 55 -13.95 2.42 -7.38
C ILE A 55 -13.11 1.62 -6.40
N ALA A 56 -12.21 2.28 -5.69
CA ALA A 56 -11.35 1.64 -4.71
C ALA A 56 -11.25 2.46 -3.43
N SER A 57 -10.76 1.80 -2.38
CA SER A 57 -10.35 2.46 -1.13
C SER A 57 -8.89 2.12 -0.87
N ALA A 58 -8.14 3.10 -0.37
CA ALA A 58 -6.75 2.91 0.02
C ALA A 58 -6.45 3.59 1.35
N THR A 59 -5.66 2.92 2.19
CA THR A 59 -5.29 3.39 3.52
C THR A 59 -3.86 3.92 3.49
N PHE A 60 -3.63 5.05 4.15
CA PHE A 60 -2.30 5.64 4.28
C PHE A 60 -1.34 4.64 4.94
N VAL A 61 -0.16 4.52 4.35
CA VAL A 61 0.94 3.74 4.93
C VAL A 61 1.89 4.74 5.54
N ASP A 62 1.85 4.85 6.86
CA ASP A 62 2.83 5.65 7.57
C ASP A 62 4.21 5.06 7.31
N HIS A 63 5.12 5.91 6.87
CA HIS A 63 6.46 5.50 6.53
C HIS A 63 7.24 5.36 7.83
N VAL A 64 6.97 4.31 8.61
CA VAL A 64 7.84 3.96 9.71
C VAL A 64 9.17 3.59 9.06
N PRO A 65 10.26 4.37 9.25
CA PRO A 65 11.55 3.96 8.75
C PRO A 65 11.85 2.58 9.34
N MET A 66 12.15 1.60 8.49
CA MET A 66 12.63 0.31 8.95
C MET A 66 13.91 0.58 9.74
N VAL A 67 13.79 0.65 11.06
CA VAL A 67 14.95 0.63 11.94
C VAL A 67 15.57 -0.75 11.71
N PRO A 68 16.81 -0.84 11.20
CA PRO A 68 17.46 -2.12 11.03
C PRO A 68 17.43 -2.84 12.37
N LYS A 69 16.78 -4.02 12.40
CA LYS A 69 16.72 -4.84 13.61
C LYS A 69 18.18 -5.12 14.01
N PRO A 70 18.65 -4.71 15.20
CA PRO A 70 20.02 -4.97 15.60
C PRO A 70 20.26 -6.48 15.51
N ILE A 71 21.23 -6.88 14.69
CA ILE A 71 21.71 -8.26 14.68
C ILE A 71 22.42 -8.42 16.03
N LEU A 72 21.73 -8.98 17.01
CA LEU A 72 22.36 -9.38 18.27
C LEU A 72 23.47 -10.37 17.91
N PRO A 73 24.75 -10.08 18.24
CA PRO A 73 25.81 -11.05 18.02
C PRO A 73 25.48 -12.30 18.84
N LYS A 74 25.41 -13.45 18.17
CA LYS A 74 25.26 -14.75 18.83
C LYS A 74 26.42 -14.88 19.85
N PRO A 75 26.16 -15.23 21.12
CA PRO A 75 27.23 -15.47 22.06
C PRO A 75 28.10 -16.62 21.54
N LEU A 76 29.41 -16.38 21.44
CA LEU A 76 30.39 -17.40 21.13
C LEU A 76 30.31 -18.46 22.23
N VAL A 77 29.88 -19.67 21.86
CA VAL A 77 29.93 -20.82 22.75
C VAL A 77 31.40 -21.08 23.07
N VAL A 78 31.81 -20.72 24.29
CA VAL A 78 33.13 -21.06 24.81
C VAL A 78 33.16 -22.56 25.03
N MET A 79 33.86 -23.28 24.15
CA MET A 79 34.15 -24.70 24.38
C MET A 79 35.12 -24.82 25.57
N PRO A 80 34.80 -25.60 26.61
CA PRO A 80 35.72 -25.86 27.70
C PRO A 80 36.86 -26.78 27.22
N LYS A 81 38.04 -26.53 27.81
CA LYS A 81 39.34 -27.16 27.52
C LYS A 81 39.45 -28.57 28.08
#